data_AF-A0A3N7CRS5-F1
#
_entry.id   AF-A0A3N7CRS5-F1
#
_cell.length_a   1.000
_cell.length_b   1.000
_cell.length_c   1.000
_cell.angle_alpha   90.00
_cell.angle_beta   90.00
_cell.angle_gamma   90.00
#
_symmetry.space_group_name_H-M   'P 1'
#
loop_
_entity.id
_entity.type
_entity.pdbx_description
1 polymer ?
#
loop_
_entity_poly.entity_id
_entity_poly.type
_entity_poly.pdbx_seq_one_letter_code
_entity_poly.pdbx_strand_id
1 'polypeptide(L)'
;MPIETKKSAAYEAYKLKARAYQAVYDDFRYTDAQREQLIEFIAAAMKVIRGEAEFDSLKRLLPVRRLDKGQQPNNSTSHAFDARFMNEWASIYVNTVPKRDGTAGFEPALFQVDFRPEMNIPRERLEQLLQLKTAPGWTADGGNLQYEVAQLHGLPDFNGGVFEYAPLEQPQADFNIEVLFTYLNGPDKNPYTALRLSSIQISRDYLTPEEIKQCNDKKLGHLPQTGERAPKDGRYMAMFADDALTASVPLDQRMQTFGEGHWLGPAYVRNPATGRQDSVHAWWHWVGPDPFADELARLFPSNERQRPG
;
A
#
# COMPACT_ATOMS: atom_id res chain seq x y z
N MET A 1 -37.65 41.82 31.19
CA MET A 1 -37.46 40.76 30.18
C MET A 1 -36.55 41.24 29.04
N PRO A 2 -35.24 40.90 29.03
CA PRO A 2 -34.37 41.20 27.88
C PRO A 2 -33.42 40.07 27.41
N ILE A 3 -33.49 38.86 27.99
CA ILE A 3 -32.54 37.77 27.69
C ILE A 3 -33.04 36.87 26.54
N GLU A 4 -34.34 36.65 26.42
CA GLU A 4 -34.93 35.80 25.37
C GLU A 4 -34.88 36.45 23.97
N THR A 5 -35.10 37.76 23.87
CA THR A 5 -35.03 38.51 22.61
C THR A 5 -33.61 38.62 22.05
N LYS A 6 -32.57 38.69 22.90
CA LYS A 6 -31.16 38.67 22.45
C LYS A 6 -30.71 37.29 21.96
N LYS A 7 -31.18 36.20 22.58
CA LYS A 7 -30.96 34.83 22.08
C LYS A 7 -31.65 34.60 20.74
N SER A 8 -32.86 35.12 20.57
CA SER A 8 -33.59 35.11 19.28
C SER A 8 -32.84 35.85 18.17
N ALA A 9 -32.35 37.07 18.41
CA ALA A 9 -31.63 37.84 17.39
C ALA A 9 -30.27 37.21 17.02
N ALA A 10 -29.52 36.69 17.99
CA ALA A 10 -28.26 35.99 17.73
C ALA A 10 -28.47 34.69 16.94
N TYR A 11 -29.56 33.96 17.23
CA TYR A 11 -29.92 32.74 16.52
C TYR A 11 -30.35 33.01 15.07
N GLU A 12 -31.15 34.05 14.82
CA GLU A 12 -31.52 34.47 13.46
C GLU A 12 -30.31 34.99 12.66
N ALA A 13 -29.39 35.74 13.31
CA ALA A 13 -28.13 36.14 12.68
C ALA A 13 -27.26 34.92 12.33
N TYR A 14 -27.21 33.90 13.20
CA TYR A 14 -26.53 32.63 12.91
C TYR A 14 -27.16 31.91 11.73
N LYS A 15 -28.50 31.77 11.67
CA LYS A 15 -29.21 31.16 10.54
C LYS A 15 -28.93 31.88 9.23
N LEU A 16 -28.95 33.22 9.24
CA LEU A 16 -28.66 34.02 8.05
C LEU A 16 -27.23 33.77 7.56
N LYS A 17 -26.26 33.76 8.49
CA LYS A 17 -24.86 33.46 8.19
C LYS A 17 -24.69 32.02 7.68
N ALA A 18 -25.36 31.06 8.29
CA ALA A 18 -25.35 29.66 7.86
C ALA A 18 -25.94 29.49 6.45
N ARG A 19 -27.06 30.15 6.14
CA ARG A 19 -27.63 30.17 4.77
C ARG A 19 -26.68 30.79 3.75
N ALA A 20 -26.00 31.87 4.11
CA ALA A 20 -25.01 32.49 3.24
C ALA A 20 -23.83 31.55 2.97
N TYR A 21 -23.32 30.85 4.00
CA TYR A 21 -22.28 29.84 3.81
C TYR A 21 -22.77 28.64 2.99
N GLN A 22 -24.01 28.19 3.21
CA GLN A 22 -24.60 27.10 2.44
C GLN A 22 -24.72 27.48 0.96
N ALA A 23 -25.17 28.70 0.64
CA ALA A 23 -25.23 29.17 -0.74
C ALA A 23 -23.84 29.18 -1.40
N VAL A 24 -22.81 29.66 -0.69
CA VAL A 24 -21.43 29.61 -1.18
C VAL A 24 -20.97 28.16 -1.40
N TYR A 25 -21.32 27.25 -0.49
CA TYR A 25 -20.99 25.83 -0.61
C TYR A 25 -21.70 25.18 -1.81
N ASP A 26 -23.00 25.43 -1.98
CA ASP A 26 -23.83 24.85 -3.05
C ASP A 26 -23.42 25.35 -4.44
N ASP A 27 -22.95 26.59 -4.54
CA ASP A 27 -22.49 27.22 -5.80
C ASP A 27 -21.01 26.96 -6.10
N PHE A 28 -20.22 26.53 -5.12
CA PHE A 28 -18.78 26.35 -5.32
C PHE A 28 -18.49 25.19 -6.27
N ARG A 29 -17.61 25.43 -7.25
CA ARG A 29 -17.10 24.42 -8.16
C ARG A 29 -15.58 24.53 -8.21
N TYR A 30 -14.90 23.40 -8.07
CA TYR A 30 -13.48 23.33 -8.36
C TYR A 30 -13.23 23.57 -9.84
N THR A 31 -12.22 24.38 -10.14
CA THR A 31 -11.73 24.56 -11.51
C THR A 31 -11.06 23.28 -12.02
N ASP A 32 -10.97 23.15 -13.34
CA ASP A 32 -10.26 22.01 -13.94
C ASP A 32 -8.78 22.00 -13.53
N ALA A 33 -8.11 23.15 -13.46
CA ALA A 33 -6.73 23.23 -13.00
C ALA A 33 -6.54 22.70 -11.56
N GLN A 34 -7.45 23.03 -10.64
CA GLN A 34 -7.42 22.50 -9.27
C GLN A 34 -7.63 20.99 -9.24
N ARG A 35 -8.54 20.49 -10.08
CA ARG A 35 -8.82 19.05 -10.22
C ARG A 35 -7.61 18.31 -10.76
N GLU A 36 -7.00 18.79 -11.83
CA GLU A 36 -5.81 18.17 -12.44
C GLU A 36 -4.62 18.16 -11.49
N GLN A 37 -4.33 19.28 -10.82
CA GLN A 37 -3.25 19.35 -9.83
C GLN A 37 -3.45 18.36 -8.69
N LEU A 38 -4.69 18.18 -8.21
CA LEU A 38 -4.98 17.19 -7.18
C LEU A 38 -4.82 15.76 -7.70
N ILE A 39 -5.28 15.48 -8.92
CA ILE A 39 -5.15 14.16 -9.56
C ILE A 39 -3.67 13.77 -9.69
N GLU A 40 -2.81 14.71 -10.09
CA GLU A 40 -1.35 14.52 -10.11
C GLU A 40 -0.81 14.20 -8.70
N PHE A 41 -1.29 14.91 -7.67
CA PHE A 41 -0.88 14.66 -6.29
C PHE A 41 -1.33 13.28 -5.79
N ILE A 42 -2.54 12.84 -6.11
CA ILE A 42 -3.06 11.51 -5.77
C ILE A 42 -2.21 10.42 -6.42
N ALA A 43 -1.85 10.59 -7.70
CA ALA A 43 -0.96 9.65 -8.39
C ALA A 43 0.44 9.58 -7.75
N ALA A 44 0.99 10.73 -7.32
CA ALA A 44 2.25 10.75 -6.59
C ALA A 44 2.13 10.09 -5.21
N ALA A 45 1.02 10.32 -4.49
CA ALA A 45 0.75 9.70 -3.19
C ALA A 45 0.64 8.17 -3.31
N MET A 46 0.00 7.67 -4.37
CA MET A 46 -0.06 6.24 -4.66
C MET A 46 1.34 5.63 -4.81
N LYS A 47 2.26 6.28 -5.54
CA LYS A 47 3.65 5.80 -5.67
C LYS A 47 4.37 5.73 -4.33
N VAL A 48 4.17 6.74 -3.48
CA VAL A 48 4.73 6.75 -2.12
C VAL A 48 4.15 5.63 -1.26
N ILE A 49 2.83 5.41 -1.31
CA ILE A 49 2.18 4.32 -0.60
C ILE A 49 2.65 2.96 -1.15
N ARG A 50 2.92 2.81 -2.45
CA ARG A 50 3.54 1.62 -3.05
C ARG A 50 5.00 1.39 -2.65
N GLY A 51 5.66 2.38 -2.06
CA GLY A 51 7.09 2.32 -1.76
C GLY A 51 7.98 2.57 -2.99
N GLU A 52 7.41 3.07 -4.09
CA GLU A 52 8.13 3.41 -5.33
C GLU A 52 8.79 4.80 -5.28
N ALA A 53 8.42 5.61 -4.30
CA ALA A 53 8.94 6.96 -4.11
C ALA A 53 9.06 7.31 -2.62
N GLU A 54 10.04 8.15 -2.30
CA GLU A 54 10.23 8.68 -0.96
C GLU A 54 9.12 9.67 -0.58
N PHE A 55 8.75 9.71 0.70
CA PHE A 55 7.74 10.64 1.22
C PHE A 55 8.07 12.12 0.92
N ASP A 56 9.36 12.48 0.91
CA ASP A 56 9.82 13.83 0.58
C ASP A 56 9.46 14.28 -0.84
N SER A 57 9.15 13.35 -1.75
CA SER A 57 8.65 13.71 -3.08
C SER A 57 7.29 14.42 -3.03
N LEU A 58 6.41 14.06 -2.08
CA LEU A 58 5.11 14.73 -1.89
C LEU A 58 5.29 16.16 -1.38
N LYS A 59 6.24 16.38 -0.47
CA LYS A 59 6.53 17.70 0.10
C LYS A 59 6.96 18.72 -0.95
N ARG A 60 7.54 18.25 -2.07
CA ARG A 60 7.93 19.09 -3.21
C ARG A 60 6.73 19.50 -4.06
N LEU A 61 5.70 18.66 -4.12
CA LEU A 61 4.47 18.96 -4.87
C LEU A 61 3.53 19.85 -4.06
N LEU A 62 3.32 19.50 -2.79
CA LEU A 62 2.55 20.30 -1.85
C LEU A 62 3.33 20.40 -0.53
N PRO A 63 3.57 21.62 -0.01
CA PRO A 63 4.20 21.77 1.30
C PRO A 63 3.34 21.20 2.43
N VAL A 64 3.97 20.70 3.49
CA VAL A 64 3.27 20.32 4.73
C VAL A 64 2.96 21.58 5.53
N ARG A 65 1.68 21.83 5.83
CA ARG A 65 1.19 23.00 6.57
C ARG A 65 1.15 22.75 8.07
N ARG A 66 0.85 21.52 8.49
CA ARG A 66 0.68 21.17 9.91
C ARG A 66 1.09 19.72 10.17
N LEU A 67 1.77 19.51 11.30
CA LEU A 67 1.97 18.19 11.89
C LEU A 67 0.95 18.04 13.01
N ASP A 68 0.00 17.12 12.84
CA ASP A 68 -0.96 16.82 13.90
C ASP A 68 -0.43 15.69 14.77
N LYS A 69 -0.13 16.03 16.02
CA LYS A 69 0.17 15.09 17.10
C LYS A 69 -1.11 14.89 17.91
N GLY A 70 -2.02 14.04 17.44
CA GLY A 70 -3.23 13.75 18.20
C GLY A 70 -4.25 12.89 17.46
N GLN A 71 -4.59 11.76 18.09
CA GLN A 71 -5.71 10.84 17.80
C GLN A 71 -5.76 10.16 16.43
N GLN A 72 -4.84 9.25 16.14
CA GLN A 72 -5.00 8.06 15.26
C GLN A 72 -4.02 6.96 15.78
N PRO A 73 -4.06 5.68 15.36
CA PRO A 73 -3.64 4.53 16.17
C PRO A 73 -2.20 4.65 16.70
N ASN A 74 -1.98 4.08 17.89
CA ASN A 74 -0.76 4.23 18.69
C ASN A 74 0.52 4.17 17.81
N ASN A 75 1.32 5.25 17.86
CA ASN A 75 2.58 5.49 17.12
C ASN A 75 2.49 6.02 15.67
N SER A 76 1.35 6.55 15.19
CA SER A 76 1.30 7.26 13.90
C SER A 76 1.54 8.78 14.01
N THR A 77 2.09 9.38 12.95
CA THR A 77 2.24 10.84 12.78
C THR A 77 1.48 11.29 11.54
N SER A 78 0.60 12.29 11.67
CA SER A 78 -0.17 12.83 10.54
C SER A 78 0.49 14.08 9.95
N HIS A 79 0.67 14.10 8.63
CA HIS A 79 1.22 15.22 7.86
C HIS A 79 0.12 15.82 6.99
N ALA A 80 -0.39 16.98 7.39
CA ALA A 80 -1.41 17.71 6.63
C ALA A 80 -0.76 18.62 5.58
N PHE A 81 -1.14 18.46 4.33
CA PHE A 81 -0.62 19.20 3.18
C PHE A 81 -1.37 20.52 2.98
N ASP A 82 -0.68 21.49 2.38
CA ASP A 82 -1.24 22.82 2.11
C ASP A 82 -2.25 22.78 0.95
N ALA A 83 -3.52 22.61 1.31
CA ALA A 83 -4.65 22.57 0.38
C ALA A 83 -5.19 23.97 -0.02
N ARG A 84 -4.46 25.07 0.19
CA ARG A 84 -4.93 26.42 -0.18
C ARG A 84 -5.22 26.59 -1.66
N PHE A 85 -4.54 25.84 -2.53
CA PHE A 85 -4.86 25.84 -3.97
C PHE A 85 -6.29 25.38 -4.24
N MET A 86 -6.92 24.64 -3.32
CA MET A 86 -8.32 24.19 -3.36
C MET A 86 -9.27 25.11 -2.57
N ASN A 87 -8.88 26.36 -2.32
CA ASN A 87 -9.66 27.34 -1.55
C ASN A 87 -9.98 26.88 -0.11
N GLU A 88 -9.11 26.06 0.49
CA GLU A 88 -9.26 25.51 1.85
C GLU A 88 -10.48 24.59 2.06
N TRP A 89 -11.17 24.22 0.98
CA TRP A 89 -12.35 23.36 0.99
C TRP A 89 -12.05 21.86 1.03
N ALA A 90 -10.79 21.47 0.88
CA ALA A 90 -10.40 20.07 0.96
C ALA A 90 -9.24 19.87 1.94
N SER A 91 -9.22 18.72 2.58
CA SER A 91 -8.16 18.30 3.49
C SER A 91 -7.37 17.18 2.85
N ILE A 92 -6.04 17.30 2.86
CA ILE A 92 -5.13 16.29 2.34
C ILE A 92 -4.15 15.92 3.45
N TYR A 93 -4.04 14.64 3.77
CA TYR A 93 -3.06 14.18 4.75
C TYR A 93 -2.47 12.82 4.42
N VAL A 94 -1.27 12.60 4.93
CA VAL A 94 -0.62 11.29 4.97
C VAL A 94 -0.27 10.96 6.41
N ASN A 95 -0.67 9.78 6.86
CA ASN A 95 -0.22 9.21 8.10
C ASN A 95 1.01 8.36 7.86
N THR A 96 1.99 8.51 8.74
CA THR A 96 3.24 7.76 8.71
C THR A 96 3.45 7.02 10.04
N VAL A 97 4.00 5.80 9.98
CA VAL A 97 4.38 5.00 11.15
C VAL A 97 5.91 4.84 11.19
N PRO A 98 6.54 4.62 12.36
CA PRO A 98 7.95 4.27 12.42
C PRO A 98 8.26 3.05 11.55
N LYS A 99 9.46 3.02 10.95
CA LYS A 99 9.91 1.85 10.19
C LYS A 99 9.92 0.59 11.07
N ARG A 100 9.46 -0.51 10.50
CA ARG A 100 9.29 -1.78 11.22
C ARG A 100 10.58 -2.54 11.40
N ASP A 101 11.52 -2.34 10.48
CA ASP A 101 12.87 -2.90 10.52
C ASP A 101 13.73 -2.30 11.65
N GLY A 102 13.19 -1.35 12.41
CA GLY A 102 13.86 -0.66 13.51
C GLY A 102 14.86 0.40 13.07
N THR A 103 14.99 0.65 11.76
CA THR A 103 15.84 1.71 11.24
C THR A 103 15.22 3.08 11.49
N ALA A 104 16.05 4.12 11.53
CA ALA A 104 15.57 5.48 11.70
C ALA A 104 14.71 5.91 10.48
N GLY A 105 13.51 6.42 10.76
CA GLY A 105 12.62 6.98 9.73
C GLY A 105 11.16 6.61 9.93
N PHE A 106 10.37 6.90 8.91
CA PHE A 106 8.95 6.59 8.88
C PHE A 106 8.54 5.99 7.54
N GLU A 107 7.48 5.19 7.56
CA GLU A 107 6.81 4.62 6.38
C GLU A 107 5.42 5.25 6.25
N PRO A 108 4.95 5.53 5.03
CA PRO A 108 3.58 5.97 4.81
C PRO A 108 2.61 4.80 5.05
N ALA A 109 1.52 5.05 5.76
CA ALA A 109 0.52 4.04 6.14
C ALA A 109 -0.86 4.33 5.54
N LEU A 110 -1.27 5.59 5.50
CA LEU A 110 -2.55 6.01 4.93
C LEU A 110 -2.37 7.36 4.24
N PHE A 111 -2.83 7.47 3.01
CA PHE A 111 -3.10 8.73 2.34
C PHE A 111 -4.60 8.96 2.29
N GLN A 112 -5.04 10.17 2.59
CA GLN A 112 -6.46 10.52 2.52
C GLN A 112 -6.68 11.94 2.00
N VAL A 113 -7.74 12.08 1.20
CA VAL A 113 -8.30 13.35 0.77
C VAL A 113 -9.77 13.38 1.15
N ASP A 114 -10.19 14.44 1.85
CA ASP A 114 -11.59 14.72 2.12
C ASP A 114 -12.02 16.00 1.40
N PHE A 115 -13.10 15.91 0.63
CA PHE A 115 -13.65 16.99 -0.19
C PHE A 115 -14.86 17.64 0.49
N ARG A 116 -14.86 18.97 0.63
CA ARG A 116 -15.99 19.75 1.15
C ARG A 116 -16.07 21.11 0.45
N PRO A 117 -16.78 21.28 -0.68
CA PRO A 117 -17.76 20.37 -1.26
C PRO A 117 -17.14 19.22 -2.04
N GLU A 118 -17.96 18.27 -2.48
CA GLU A 118 -17.52 17.12 -3.26
C GLU A 118 -16.99 17.55 -4.64
N MET A 119 -16.04 16.79 -5.17
CA MET A 119 -15.44 17.05 -6.47
C MET A 119 -16.05 16.13 -7.53
N ASN A 120 -16.35 16.67 -8.70
CA ASN A 120 -16.84 15.87 -9.83
C ASN A 120 -15.66 15.17 -10.52
N ILE A 121 -15.39 13.91 -10.17
CA ILE A 121 -14.37 13.08 -10.82
C ILE A 121 -15.02 11.74 -11.20
N PRO A 122 -15.02 11.34 -12.48
CA PRO A 122 -15.48 10.01 -12.86
C PRO A 122 -14.59 8.92 -12.24
N ARG A 123 -15.21 7.85 -11.76
CA ARG A 123 -14.51 6.76 -11.09
C ARG A 123 -13.53 6.05 -12.01
N GLU A 124 -13.94 5.82 -13.26
CA GLU A 124 -13.15 5.16 -14.31
C GLU A 124 -11.84 5.90 -14.57
N ARG A 125 -11.83 7.23 -14.39
CA ARG A 125 -10.62 8.04 -14.54
C ARG A 125 -9.60 7.74 -13.45
N LEU A 126 -10.05 7.62 -12.20
CA LEU A 126 -9.18 7.27 -11.07
C LEU A 126 -8.75 5.80 -11.14
N GLU A 127 -9.64 4.90 -11.56
CA GLU A 127 -9.34 3.49 -11.80
C GLU A 127 -8.21 3.31 -12.83
N GLN A 128 -8.30 4.01 -13.96
CA GLN A 128 -7.28 3.97 -15.01
C GLN A 128 -5.96 4.60 -14.56
N LEU A 129 -6.03 5.77 -13.92
CA LEU A 129 -4.84 6.49 -13.46
C LEU A 129 -4.06 5.71 -12.42
N LEU A 130 -4.75 5.14 -11.44
CA LEU A 130 -4.16 4.42 -10.32
C LEU A 130 -3.98 2.93 -10.62
N GLN A 131 -4.30 2.50 -11.85
CA GLN A 131 -4.18 1.12 -12.31
C GLN A 131 -4.86 0.16 -11.35
N LEU A 132 -6.15 0.38 -11.10
CA LEU A 132 -6.91 -0.36 -10.10
C LEU A 132 -7.67 -1.54 -10.70
N LYS A 133 -7.84 -2.57 -9.89
CA LYS A 133 -8.80 -3.65 -10.08
C LYS A 133 -9.76 -3.68 -8.90
N THR A 134 -10.97 -4.14 -9.15
CA THR A 134 -11.95 -4.45 -8.10
C THR A 134 -11.31 -5.43 -7.12
N ALA A 135 -11.27 -5.07 -5.84
CA ALA A 135 -10.82 -5.98 -4.80
C ALA A 135 -11.76 -7.20 -4.77
N PRO A 136 -11.26 -8.45 -4.89
CA PRO A 136 -12.13 -9.62 -4.89
C PRO A 136 -12.77 -9.83 -3.52
N GLY A 137 -14.10 -9.97 -3.48
CA GLY A 137 -14.78 -10.75 -2.44
C GLY A 137 -15.19 -10.02 -1.15
N TRP A 138 -15.37 -8.69 -1.17
CA TRP A 138 -15.87 -8.00 0.03
C TRP A 138 -17.39 -8.03 0.19
N THR A 139 -18.12 -8.06 -0.93
CA THR A 139 -19.59 -8.23 -0.92
C THR A 139 -19.96 -9.67 -1.23
N ALA A 140 -21.11 -10.13 -0.73
CA ALA A 140 -21.57 -11.51 -0.90
C ALA A 140 -21.80 -11.91 -2.38
N ASP A 141 -21.95 -10.93 -3.27
CA ASP A 141 -22.07 -11.06 -4.72
C ASP A 141 -20.73 -10.91 -5.47
N GLY A 142 -19.62 -10.69 -4.76
CA GLY A 142 -18.29 -10.55 -5.34
C GLY A 142 -18.03 -9.19 -6.01
N GLY A 143 -18.92 -8.21 -5.79
CA GLY A 143 -18.73 -6.81 -6.18
C GLY A 143 -17.83 -6.03 -5.22
N ASN A 144 -17.56 -4.77 -5.56
CA ASN A 144 -16.64 -3.88 -4.85
C ASN A 144 -17.31 -2.66 -4.23
N LEU A 145 -18.64 -2.62 -4.23
CA LEU A 145 -19.44 -1.52 -3.69
C LEU A 145 -19.93 -1.89 -2.29
N GLN A 146 -19.50 -1.14 -1.30
CA GLN A 146 -20.11 -1.14 0.02
C GLN A 146 -21.19 -0.06 0.09
N TYR A 147 -22.43 -0.49 0.33
CA TYR A 147 -23.49 0.41 0.74
C TYR A 147 -23.26 0.81 2.20
N GLU A 148 -22.53 1.90 2.43
CA GLU A 148 -22.53 2.50 3.75
C GLU A 148 -23.86 3.22 3.99
N VAL A 149 -24.51 2.92 5.11
CA VAL A 149 -25.55 3.77 5.68
C VAL A 149 -24.90 4.55 6.82
N ALA A 150 -23.93 5.42 6.51
CA ALA A 150 -23.22 6.21 7.51
C ALA A 150 -23.88 7.58 7.65
N GLN A 151 -24.29 7.99 8.87
CA GLN A 151 -24.79 9.34 9.10
C GLN A 151 -23.64 10.37 8.94
N LEU A 152 -23.47 10.93 7.74
CA LEU A 152 -22.65 12.13 7.58
C LEU A 152 -23.40 13.32 8.21
N HIS A 153 -22.87 13.86 9.31
CA HIS A 153 -23.20 15.20 9.84
C HIS A 153 -24.69 15.52 10.01
N GLY A 154 -25.47 14.64 10.66
CA GLY A 154 -26.87 14.95 10.99
C GLY A 154 -27.78 15.15 9.78
N LEU A 155 -27.34 14.73 8.60
CA LEU A 155 -28.20 14.58 7.42
C LEU A 155 -28.90 13.22 7.53
N PRO A 156 -30.24 13.17 7.54
CA PRO A 156 -30.95 11.90 7.41
C PRO A 156 -30.60 11.30 6.04
N ASP A 157 -30.18 10.05 6.07
CA ASP A 157 -29.88 9.17 4.93
C ASP A 157 -28.69 9.60 4.05
N PHE A 158 -27.49 9.11 4.37
CA PHE A 158 -26.39 9.05 3.40
C PHE A 158 -26.83 8.17 2.23
N ASN A 159 -26.92 8.79 1.07
CA ASN A 159 -27.25 8.17 -0.19
C ASN A 159 -25.95 8.20 -1.00
N GLY A 160 -25.08 7.23 -0.80
CA GLY A 160 -23.75 7.16 -1.42
C GLY A 160 -23.27 5.73 -1.60
N GLY A 161 -22.00 5.57 -1.98
CA GLY A 161 -21.34 4.29 -2.09
C GLY A 161 -19.84 4.41 -1.86
N VAL A 162 -19.27 3.46 -1.11
CA VAL A 162 -17.82 3.29 -0.96
C VAL A 162 -17.40 2.20 -1.92
N PHE A 163 -16.46 2.49 -2.80
CA PHE A 163 -15.91 1.55 -3.76
C PHE A 163 -14.51 1.15 -3.35
N GLU A 164 -14.29 -0.15 -3.19
CA GLU A 164 -13.02 -0.73 -2.80
C GLU A 164 -12.24 -1.27 -4.00
N TYR A 165 -10.94 -1.04 -3.99
CA TYR A 165 -10.03 -1.44 -5.04
C TYR A 165 -8.71 -1.90 -4.46
N ALA A 166 -8.02 -2.69 -5.27
CA ALA A 166 -6.60 -2.98 -5.10
C ALA A 166 -5.86 -2.51 -6.35
N PRO A 167 -4.56 -2.17 -6.27
CA PRO A 167 -3.74 -2.03 -7.45
C PRO A 167 -3.79 -3.31 -8.30
N LEU A 168 -3.73 -3.16 -9.62
CA LEU A 168 -3.60 -4.26 -10.59
C LEU A 168 -2.44 -5.16 -10.19
N GLU A 169 -1.30 -4.53 -9.87
CA GLU A 169 -0.09 -5.17 -9.34
C GLU A 169 0.18 -4.69 -7.90
N GLN A 170 -0.04 -5.56 -6.93
CA GLN A 170 0.34 -5.30 -5.53
C GLN A 170 1.87 -5.17 -5.43
N PRO A 171 2.39 -4.26 -4.60
CA PRO A 171 3.82 -4.17 -4.34
C PRO A 171 4.32 -5.49 -3.72
N GLN A 172 5.55 -5.86 -4.04
CA GLN A 172 6.18 -7.04 -3.46
C GLN A 172 6.77 -6.69 -2.10
N ALA A 173 5.90 -6.49 -1.12
CA ALA A 173 6.25 -6.08 0.23
C ALA A 173 5.43 -6.87 1.26
N ASP A 174 5.69 -6.62 2.54
CA ASP A 174 4.94 -7.18 3.68
C ASP A 174 3.58 -6.49 3.89
N PHE A 175 2.99 -5.93 2.83
CA PHE A 175 1.70 -5.26 2.84
C PHE A 175 0.99 -5.36 1.50
N ASN A 176 -0.34 -5.35 1.57
CA ASN A 176 -1.20 -5.05 0.44
C ASN A 176 -1.57 -3.57 0.46
N ILE A 177 -1.99 -3.07 -0.69
CA ILE A 177 -2.61 -1.76 -0.81
C ILE A 177 -4.09 -1.92 -1.08
N GLU A 178 -4.85 -1.16 -0.33
CA GLU A 178 -6.28 -0.95 -0.49
C GLU A 178 -6.53 0.50 -0.90
N VAL A 179 -7.51 0.69 -1.79
CA VAL A 179 -7.93 2.01 -2.25
C VAL A 179 -9.44 2.11 -2.13
N LEU A 180 -9.92 3.11 -1.39
CA LEU A 180 -11.34 3.39 -1.20
C LEU A 180 -11.71 4.72 -1.85
N PHE A 181 -12.80 4.71 -2.63
CA PHE A 181 -13.43 5.92 -3.14
C PHE A 181 -14.85 6.06 -2.60
N THR A 182 -15.15 7.17 -1.93
CA THR A 182 -16.50 7.45 -1.44
C THR A 182 -17.19 8.44 -2.36
N TYR A 183 -18.32 8.03 -2.93
CA TYR A 183 -19.16 8.86 -3.78
C TYR A 183 -20.51 9.14 -3.12
N LEU A 184 -21.00 10.37 -3.28
CA LEU A 184 -22.37 10.73 -2.96
C LEU A 184 -23.27 10.53 -4.19
N ASN A 185 -24.41 9.87 -3.99
CA ASN A 185 -25.36 9.58 -5.05
C ASN A 185 -25.98 10.86 -5.60
N GLY A 186 -26.30 10.80 -6.89
CA GLY A 186 -27.15 11.79 -7.54
C GLY A 186 -28.63 11.57 -7.23
N PRO A 187 -29.52 12.34 -7.89
CA PRO A 187 -30.97 12.21 -7.76
C PRO A 187 -31.51 10.81 -8.07
N ASP A 188 -30.81 10.04 -8.90
CA ASP A 188 -31.15 8.66 -9.29
C ASP A 188 -30.88 7.62 -8.20
N LYS A 189 -30.20 8.03 -7.11
CA LYS A 189 -29.81 7.18 -5.97
C LYS A 189 -28.97 5.95 -6.37
N ASN A 190 -28.36 5.96 -7.55
CA ASN A 190 -27.54 4.86 -8.01
C ASN A 190 -26.05 5.16 -7.77
N PRO A 191 -25.36 4.39 -6.90
CA PRO A 191 -23.95 4.63 -6.60
C PRO A 191 -23.04 4.37 -7.81
N TYR A 192 -23.45 3.53 -8.75
CA TYR A 192 -22.63 3.25 -9.93
C TYR A 192 -22.54 4.42 -10.92
N THR A 193 -23.53 5.31 -10.91
CA THR A 193 -23.61 6.53 -11.74
C THR A 193 -23.21 7.78 -10.97
N ALA A 194 -22.82 7.65 -9.70
CA ALA A 194 -22.42 8.76 -8.86
C ALA A 194 -21.11 9.40 -9.35
N LEU A 195 -21.08 10.73 -9.41
CA LEU A 195 -19.92 11.51 -9.87
C LEU A 195 -19.31 12.39 -8.77
N ARG A 196 -20.01 12.56 -7.64
CA ARG A 196 -19.63 13.46 -6.56
C ARG A 196 -18.71 12.74 -5.58
N LEU A 197 -17.41 12.80 -5.81
CA LEU A 197 -16.40 12.20 -4.96
C LEU A 197 -16.24 13.00 -3.67
N SER A 198 -16.49 12.37 -2.53
CA SER A 198 -16.39 12.99 -1.19
C SER A 198 -15.10 12.63 -0.46
N SER A 199 -14.53 11.46 -0.71
CA SER A 199 -13.22 11.10 -0.15
C SER A 199 -12.48 10.05 -0.98
N ILE A 200 -11.15 10.07 -0.85
CA ILE A 200 -10.23 9.03 -1.33
C ILE A 200 -9.40 8.57 -0.14
N GLN A 201 -9.23 7.26 0.02
CA GLN A 201 -8.27 6.67 0.95
C GLN A 201 -7.39 5.66 0.20
N ILE A 202 -6.09 5.67 0.50
CA ILE A 202 -5.10 4.70 0.00
C ILE A 202 -4.31 4.22 1.21
N SER A 203 -4.49 2.98 1.61
CA SER A 203 -3.95 2.38 2.84
C SER A 203 -2.96 1.27 2.53
N ARG A 204 -2.00 1.08 3.44
CA ARG A 204 -1.21 -0.16 3.54
C ARG A 204 -1.85 -1.07 4.58
N ASP A 205 -2.30 -2.23 4.13
CA ASP A 205 -2.73 -3.33 4.99
C ASP A 205 -1.59 -4.32 5.11
N TYR A 206 -0.89 -4.19 6.22
CA TYR A 206 0.29 -4.99 6.45
C TYR A 206 -0.07 -6.41 6.84
N LEU A 207 0.62 -7.34 6.19
CA LEU A 207 0.36 -8.76 6.28
C LEU A 207 0.87 -9.33 7.61
N THR A 208 0.12 -10.29 8.14
CA THR A 208 0.57 -11.16 9.22
C THR A 208 1.71 -12.06 8.74
N PRO A 209 2.59 -12.56 9.64
CA PRO A 209 3.63 -13.52 9.27
C PRO A 209 3.10 -14.74 8.50
N GLU A 210 1.91 -15.23 8.85
CA GLU A 210 1.23 -16.32 8.17
C GLU A 210 0.80 -15.95 6.75
N GLU A 211 0.24 -14.76 6.53
CA GLU A 211 -0.13 -14.27 5.20
C GLU A 211 1.09 -14.01 4.32
N ILE A 212 2.18 -13.47 4.89
CA ILE A 212 3.47 -13.33 4.19
C ILE A 212 3.95 -14.71 3.74
N LYS A 213 3.90 -15.70 4.64
CA LYS A 213 4.28 -17.08 4.31
C LYS A 213 3.42 -17.64 3.18
N GLN A 214 2.10 -17.51 3.25
CA GLN A 214 1.19 -17.99 2.20
C GLN A 214 1.43 -17.28 0.86
N CYS A 215 1.69 -15.97 0.88
CA CYS A 215 2.02 -15.20 -0.32
C CYS A 215 3.32 -15.72 -0.96
N ASN A 216 4.36 -15.93 -0.15
CA ASN A 216 5.63 -16.47 -0.59
C ASN A 216 5.50 -17.89 -1.13
N ASP A 217 4.75 -18.76 -0.45
CA ASP A 217 4.50 -20.14 -0.87
C ASP A 217 3.71 -20.18 -2.20
N LYS A 218 2.75 -19.27 -2.40
CA LYS A 218 2.02 -19.15 -3.68
C LYS A 218 2.93 -18.67 -4.82
N LYS A 219 3.87 -17.76 -4.53
CA LYS A 219 4.77 -17.17 -5.53
C LYS A 219 5.89 -18.13 -5.93
N LEU A 220 6.57 -18.70 -4.93
CA LEU A 220 7.75 -19.53 -5.12
C LEU A 220 7.41 -21.02 -5.23
N GLY A 221 6.15 -21.39 -4.99
CA GLY A 221 5.69 -22.77 -5.02
C GLY A 221 6.31 -23.60 -3.90
N HIS A 222 6.42 -24.91 -4.13
CA HIS A 222 7.02 -25.85 -3.18
C HIS A 222 8.55 -25.94 -3.31
N LEU A 223 9.21 -24.81 -3.58
CA LEU A 223 10.68 -24.79 -3.53
C LEU A 223 11.13 -25.04 -2.09
N PRO A 224 12.14 -25.90 -1.88
CA PRO A 224 12.66 -26.14 -0.54
C PRO A 224 13.34 -24.86 -0.04
N GLN A 225 13.15 -24.53 1.24
CA GLN A 225 13.61 -23.26 1.82
C GLN A 225 14.77 -23.44 2.79
N THR A 226 15.38 -22.33 3.23
CA THR A 226 16.36 -22.34 4.32
C THR A 226 15.80 -23.10 5.53
N GLY A 227 16.60 -24.04 6.05
CA GLY A 227 16.21 -24.90 7.16
C GLY A 227 15.47 -26.18 6.73
N GLU A 228 15.27 -26.43 5.43
CA GLU A 228 14.78 -27.72 4.92
C GLU A 228 15.94 -28.57 4.37
N ARG A 229 15.65 -29.84 4.06
CA ARG A 229 16.62 -30.77 3.49
C ARG A 229 16.61 -30.66 1.97
N ALA A 230 17.79 -30.57 1.36
CA ALA A 230 17.93 -30.56 -0.08
C ALA A 230 17.36 -31.87 -0.66
N PRO A 231 16.41 -31.81 -1.60
CA PRO A 231 15.71 -32.99 -2.11
C PRO A 231 16.57 -33.88 -3.01
N LYS A 232 17.70 -33.36 -3.53
CA LYS A 232 18.66 -34.09 -4.36
C LYS A 232 20.02 -33.39 -4.42
N ASP A 233 21.05 -34.10 -4.88
CA ASP A 233 22.37 -33.52 -5.13
C ASP A 233 22.34 -32.45 -6.23
N GLY A 234 23.12 -31.40 -6.05
CA GLY A 234 23.50 -30.50 -7.14
C GLY A 234 23.58 -29.03 -6.76
N ARG A 235 23.50 -28.20 -7.79
CA ARG A 235 23.52 -26.75 -7.67
C ARG A 235 22.12 -26.20 -7.49
N TYR A 236 22.01 -25.30 -6.52
CA TYR A 236 20.80 -24.58 -6.19
C TYR A 236 21.03 -23.09 -6.32
N MET A 237 20.03 -22.40 -6.86
CA MET A 237 19.97 -20.96 -6.97
C MET A 237 19.02 -20.43 -5.90
N ALA A 238 19.52 -19.52 -5.07
CA ALA A 238 18.69 -18.79 -4.13
C ALA A 238 17.71 -17.87 -4.87
N MET A 239 16.45 -18.01 -4.49
CA MET A 239 15.31 -17.19 -4.88
C MET A 239 14.80 -16.50 -3.62
N PHE A 240 14.48 -15.20 -3.72
CA PHE A 240 13.93 -14.44 -2.60
C PHE A 240 12.47 -14.10 -2.88
N ALA A 241 11.72 -13.90 -1.80
CA ALA A 241 10.36 -13.37 -1.87
C ALA A 241 10.33 -11.98 -2.52
N ASP A 242 11.37 -11.18 -2.31
CA ASP A 242 11.59 -9.87 -2.92
C ASP A 242 12.29 -10.03 -4.29
N ASP A 243 11.61 -9.64 -5.38
CA ASP A 243 12.21 -9.67 -6.72
C ASP A 243 13.30 -8.62 -6.91
N ALA A 244 13.23 -7.49 -6.22
CA ALA A 244 14.28 -6.48 -6.27
C ALA A 244 15.55 -7.00 -5.59
N LEU A 245 15.40 -7.74 -4.49
CA LEU A 245 16.53 -8.47 -3.90
C LEU A 245 17.04 -9.57 -4.85
N THR A 246 16.15 -10.37 -5.44
CA THR A 246 16.53 -11.41 -6.41
C THR A 246 17.27 -10.85 -7.63
N ALA A 247 16.86 -9.69 -8.13
CA ALA A 247 17.47 -9.01 -9.27
C ALA A 247 18.79 -8.32 -8.91
N SER A 248 18.91 -7.77 -7.69
CA SER A 248 20.08 -7.01 -7.27
C SER A 248 21.26 -7.88 -6.82
N VAL A 249 21.00 -9.12 -6.35
CA VAL A 249 22.07 -10.01 -5.91
C VAL A 249 22.68 -10.76 -7.11
N PRO A 250 24.01 -10.63 -7.35
CA PRO A 250 24.69 -11.33 -8.42
C PRO A 250 24.49 -12.85 -8.37
N LEU A 251 24.39 -13.49 -9.54
CA LEU A 251 24.10 -14.92 -9.64
C LEU A 251 25.14 -15.78 -8.89
N ASP A 252 26.41 -15.42 -8.95
CA ASP A 252 27.51 -16.10 -8.24
C ASP A 252 27.33 -16.10 -6.72
N GLN A 253 26.69 -15.07 -6.15
CA GLN A 253 26.37 -15.02 -4.71
C GLN A 253 25.11 -15.82 -4.34
N ARG A 254 24.27 -16.15 -5.33
CA ARG A 254 23.03 -16.91 -5.16
C ARG A 254 23.19 -18.41 -5.45
N MET A 255 24.29 -18.82 -6.05
CA MET A 255 24.54 -20.22 -6.39
C MET A 255 25.26 -20.94 -5.25
N GLN A 256 24.71 -22.06 -4.79
CA GLN A 256 25.35 -22.95 -3.82
C GLN A 256 25.16 -24.42 -4.22
N THR A 257 26.13 -25.27 -3.86
CA THR A 257 26.00 -26.72 -4.01
C THR A 257 25.52 -27.33 -2.70
N PHE A 258 24.50 -28.18 -2.77
CA PHE A 258 24.04 -28.98 -1.65
C PHE A 258 24.02 -30.46 -2.02
N GLY A 259 24.37 -31.30 -1.05
CA GLY A 259 24.17 -32.73 -1.13
C GLY A 259 22.73 -33.10 -0.79
N GLU A 260 22.21 -34.18 -1.35
CA GLU A 260 20.91 -34.75 -1.01
C GLU A 260 20.83 -35.01 0.49
N GLY A 261 19.74 -34.57 1.11
CA GLY A 261 19.56 -34.67 2.55
C GLY A 261 20.45 -33.74 3.37
N HIS A 262 21.23 -32.81 2.78
CA HIS A 262 21.89 -31.74 3.54
C HIS A 262 20.92 -30.61 3.88
N TRP A 263 21.17 -29.90 4.98
CA TRP A 263 20.38 -28.71 5.32
C TRP A 263 20.68 -27.57 4.35
N LEU A 264 19.63 -26.99 3.79
CA LEU A 264 19.70 -25.78 3.00
C LEU A 264 19.94 -24.59 3.93
N GLY A 265 21.09 -23.94 3.77
CA GLY A 265 21.47 -22.77 4.56
C GLY A 265 20.74 -21.49 4.13
N PRO A 266 20.98 -20.37 4.84
CA PRO A 266 20.61 -19.06 4.33
C PRO A 266 21.48 -18.68 3.12
N ALA A 267 20.96 -17.81 2.26
CA ALA A 267 21.79 -17.17 1.26
C ALA A 267 22.56 -16.02 1.92
N TYR A 268 23.87 -15.98 1.67
CA TYR A 268 24.71 -14.94 2.23
C TYR A 268 24.93 -13.82 1.21
N VAL A 269 24.20 -12.73 1.39
CA VAL A 269 24.13 -11.61 0.44
C VAL A 269 25.03 -10.47 0.91
N ARG A 270 25.84 -9.89 0.02
CA ARG A 270 26.59 -8.68 0.36
C ARG A 270 25.70 -7.43 0.26
N ASN A 271 25.51 -6.75 1.38
CA ASN A 271 24.78 -5.50 1.47
C ASN A 271 25.55 -4.37 0.76
N PRO A 272 24.99 -3.74 -0.29
CA PRO A 272 25.69 -2.71 -1.05
C PRO A 272 25.91 -1.41 -0.25
N ALA A 273 25.06 -1.12 0.74
CA ALA A 273 25.18 0.08 1.55
C ALA A 273 26.24 -0.04 2.65
N THR A 274 26.40 -1.24 3.23
CA THR A 274 27.30 -1.46 4.38
C THR A 274 28.54 -2.28 4.05
N GLY A 275 28.57 -2.94 2.89
CA GLY A 275 29.62 -3.88 2.47
C GLY A 275 29.66 -5.19 3.27
N ARG A 276 28.78 -5.37 4.25
CA ARG A 276 28.71 -6.55 5.11
C ARG A 276 27.95 -7.69 4.43
N GLN A 277 28.20 -8.91 4.90
CA GLN A 277 27.50 -10.10 4.43
C GLN A 277 26.34 -10.38 5.39
N ASP A 278 25.13 -10.30 4.87
CA ASP A 278 23.88 -10.53 5.59
C ASP A 278 23.35 -11.92 5.28
N SER A 279 22.81 -12.60 6.30
CA SER A 279 22.18 -13.91 6.16
C SER A 279 20.70 -13.72 5.83
N VAL A 280 20.27 -14.15 4.65
CA VAL A 280 18.91 -13.95 4.15
C VAL A 280 18.22 -15.31 3.96
N HIS A 281 16.97 -15.41 4.41
CA HIS A 281 16.12 -16.58 4.14
C HIS A 281 15.88 -16.72 2.63
N ALA A 282 16.06 -17.92 2.09
CA ALA A 282 15.96 -18.17 0.66
C ALA A 282 15.13 -19.43 0.35
N TRP A 283 14.51 -19.42 -0.82
CA TRP A 283 13.97 -20.60 -1.49
C TRP A 283 14.98 -21.08 -2.51
N TRP A 284 15.17 -22.39 -2.61
CA TRP A 284 16.27 -22.96 -3.38
C TRP A 284 15.75 -23.66 -4.63
N HIS A 285 16.02 -23.06 -5.78
CA HIS A 285 15.71 -23.64 -7.08
C HIS A 285 16.85 -24.54 -7.55
N TRP A 286 16.59 -25.85 -7.73
CA TRP A 286 17.59 -26.74 -8.30
C TRP A 286 17.83 -26.41 -9.78
N VAL A 287 19.08 -26.13 -10.12
CA VAL A 287 19.46 -25.66 -11.46
C VAL A 287 20.13 -26.76 -12.28
N GLY A 288 20.69 -27.78 -11.61
CA GLY A 288 21.38 -28.86 -12.29
C GLY A 288 22.30 -29.66 -11.35
N PRO A 289 22.87 -30.77 -11.83
CA PRO A 289 23.96 -31.45 -11.14
C PRO A 289 25.16 -30.49 -10.96
N ASP A 290 25.98 -30.71 -9.93
CA ASP A 290 27.20 -29.93 -9.79
C ASP A 290 28.21 -30.38 -10.86
N PRO A 291 28.58 -29.51 -11.83
CA PRO A 291 29.51 -29.89 -12.90
C PRO A 291 30.87 -30.35 -12.38
N PHE A 292 31.25 -29.97 -11.15
CA PHE A 292 32.49 -30.41 -10.53
C PHE A 292 32.36 -31.71 -9.74
N ALA A 293 31.14 -32.21 -9.46
CA ALA A 293 30.96 -33.46 -8.73
C ALA A 293 31.47 -34.66 -9.55
N ASP A 294 31.15 -34.72 -10.85
CA ASP A 294 31.63 -35.78 -11.73
C ASP A 294 33.15 -35.72 -11.96
N GLU A 295 33.71 -34.52 -12.02
CA GLU A 295 35.16 -34.32 -12.20
C GLU A 295 35.94 -34.64 -10.92
N LEU A 296 35.43 -34.25 -9.76
CA LEU A 296 36.01 -34.62 -8.46
C LEU A 296 35.88 -36.12 -8.18
N ALA A 297 34.77 -36.76 -8.54
CA ALA A 297 34.61 -38.21 -8.42
C ALA A 297 35.57 -38.98 -9.34
N ARG A 298 35.93 -38.41 -10.51
CA ARG A 298 36.97 -38.98 -11.39
C ARG A 298 38.38 -38.76 -10.87
N LEU A 299 38.65 -37.62 -10.24
CA LEU A 299 39.96 -37.28 -9.67
C LEU A 299 40.22 -37.97 -8.33
N PHE A 300 39.16 -38.25 -7.57
CA PHE A 300 39.20 -38.92 -6.27
C PHE A 300 38.18 -40.07 -6.22
N PRO A 301 38.38 -41.14 -7.00
CA PRO A 301 37.52 -42.31 -6.91
C PRO A 301 37.63 -42.86 -5.48
N SER A 302 36.49 -42.99 -4.81
CA SER A 302 36.41 -43.57 -3.47
C SER A 302 36.96 -45.00 -3.51
N ASN A 303 38.09 -45.22 -2.84
CA ASN A 303 38.66 -46.56 -2.60
C ASN A 303 37.80 -47.30 -1.55
N GLU A 304 36.55 -47.61 -1.88
CA GLU A 304 35.71 -48.55 -1.11
C GLU A 304 35.80 -49.98 -1.63
N ARG A 305 36.94 -50.36 -2.22
CA ARG A 305 37.30 -51.75 -2.46
C ARG A 305 38.70 -52.04 -1.92
N GLN A 306 38.77 -52.31 -0.62
CA GLN A 306 39.54 -53.43 -0.03
C GLN A 306 39.55 -53.29 1.50
N ARG A 307 38.55 -53.89 2.15
CA ARG A 307 38.80 -54.60 3.41
C ARG A 307 38.54 -56.08 3.13
N PRO A 308 39.58 -56.93 3.04
CA PRO A 308 39.39 -58.36 3.21
C PRO A 308 39.08 -58.62 4.69
N GLY A 309 38.20 -59.61 4.93
CA GLY A 309 37.95 -60.16 6.26
C GLY A 309 39.14 -60.92 6.84
#